data_AF-A0A9D6L7K7-F1
#
_entry.id   AF-A0A9D6L7K7-F1
#
_cell.length_a   1.000
_cell.length_b   1.000
_cell.length_c   1.000
_cell.angle_alpha   90.00
_cell.angle_beta   90.00
_cell.angle_gamma   90.00
#
_symmetry.space_group_name_H-M   'P 1'
#
loop_
_entity.id
_entity.type
_entity.pdbx_description
1 polymer ?
#
loop_
_entity_poly.entity_id
_entity_poly.type
_entity_poly.pdbx_seq_one_letter_code
_entity_poly.pdbx_strand_id
1 'polypeptide(L)'
;MATLLLDWLHLLIRIAHVVAAILWIGDSFLFMWMDRSLVPPSRPRPGDVAGELWMVHSGGFYEVVKRRTLVPAEMPAALHWFKWEAYSTGISGFFLLGIVYFAGAGMFLVDPAVAPLSAPAAIAIGVALLIAGVAVYEALWRSPLQRGAAGTSAPAASIVCSLLIVATIVGLTRLFAARAAFLMAGAML
;
A
#
# COMPACT_ATOMS: atom_id res chain seq x y z
N MET A 1 -26.31 -22.77 8.76
CA MET A 1 -24.92 -23.28 8.78
C MET A 1 -23.98 -22.44 7.90
N ALA A 2 -24.29 -22.24 6.61
CA ALA A 2 -23.46 -21.45 5.69
C ALA A 2 -23.31 -19.97 6.11
N THR A 3 -24.36 -19.37 6.66
CA THR A 3 -24.35 -17.98 7.16
C THR A 3 -23.44 -17.80 8.37
N LEU A 4 -23.49 -18.72 9.35
CA LEU A 4 -22.63 -18.68 10.54
C LEU A 4 -21.14 -18.78 10.16
N LEU A 5 -20.79 -19.65 9.21
CA LEU A 5 -19.41 -19.77 8.74
C LEU A 5 -18.94 -18.46 8.07
N LEU A 6 -19.80 -17.84 7.27
CA LEU A 6 -19.51 -16.53 6.66
C LEU A 6 -19.32 -15.46 7.74
N ASP A 7 -20.19 -15.39 8.74
CA ASP A 7 -20.06 -14.40 9.83
C ASP A 7 -18.73 -14.55 10.59
N TRP A 8 -18.33 -15.78 10.90
CA TRP A 8 -17.01 -16.04 11.51
C TRP A 8 -15.86 -15.67 10.58
N LEU A 9 -15.97 -15.97 9.29
CA LEU A 9 -14.97 -15.59 8.29
C LEU A 9 -14.83 -14.06 8.18
N HIS A 10 -15.95 -13.33 8.17
CA HIS A 10 -15.98 -11.87 8.21
C HIS A 10 -15.24 -11.35 9.43
N LEU A 11 -15.52 -11.90 10.62
CA LEU A 11 -14.88 -11.48 11.86
C LEU A 11 -13.37 -11.75 11.85
N LEU A 12 -12.97 -12.97 11.51
CA LEU A 12 -11.58 -13.40 11.50
C LEU A 12 -10.73 -12.57 10.54
N ILE A 13 -11.20 -12.34 9.31
CA ILE A 13 -10.45 -11.57 8.32
C ILE A 13 -10.36 -10.10 8.73
N ARG A 14 -11.42 -9.53 9.32
CA ARG A 14 -11.38 -8.14 9.83
C ARG A 14 -10.35 -7.98 10.93
N ILE A 15 -10.33 -8.88 11.90
CA ILE A 15 -9.35 -8.85 12.99
C ILE A 15 -7.95 -9.04 12.43
N ALA A 16 -7.75 -10.02 11.55
CA ALA A 16 -6.46 -10.26 10.91
C ALA A 16 -5.96 -9.02 10.15
N HIS A 17 -6.84 -8.35 9.39
CA HIS A 17 -6.48 -7.14 8.65
C HIS A 17 -6.12 -5.97 9.57
N VAL A 18 -6.89 -5.74 10.63
CA VAL A 18 -6.60 -4.67 11.60
C VAL A 18 -5.26 -4.92 12.29
N VAL A 19 -4.99 -6.16 12.72
CA VAL A 19 -3.70 -6.51 13.32
C VAL A 19 -2.56 -6.32 12.33
N ALA A 20 -2.69 -6.80 11.09
CA ALA A 20 -1.69 -6.61 10.04
C ALA A 20 -1.42 -5.12 9.78
N ALA A 21 -2.47 -4.29 9.69
CA ALA A 21 -2.36 -2.86 9.47
C ALA A 21 -1.64 -2.16 10.65
N ILE A 22 -1.94 -2.53 11.89
CA ILE A 22 -1.24 -2.00 13.07
C ILE A 22 0.24 -2.33 13.03
N LEU A 23 0.61 -3.57 12.68
CA LEU A 23 2.01 -3.98 12.56
C LEU A 23 2.72 -3.20 11.44
N TRP A 24 2.12 -3.11 10.25
CA TRP A 24 2.72 -2.42 9.11
C TRP A 24 2.92 -0.92 9.34
N ILE A 25 1.87 -0.24 9.83
CA ILE A 25 1.93 1.19 10.13
C ILE A 25 2.86 1.45 11.32
N GLY A 26 2.84 0.56 12.33
CA GLY A 26 3.73 0.63 13.49
C GLY A 26 5.21 0.57 13.09
N ASP A 27 5.58 -0.40 12.26
CA ASP A 27 6.94 -0.50 11.71
C ASP A 27 7.31 0.75 10.92
N SER A 28 6.40 1.28 10.09
CA SER A 28 6.64 2.50 9.33
C SER A 28 6.97 3.69 10.24
N PHE A 29 6.25 3.85 11.35
CA PHE A 29 6.56 4.89 12.35
C PHE A 29 7.91 4.66 13.04
N LEU A 30 8.23 3.42 13.38
CA LEU A 30 9.53 3.07 13.95
C LEU A 30 10.68 3.42 13.00
N PHE A 31 10.59 3.03 11.72
CA PHE A 31 11.61 3.31 10.72
C PHE A 31 11.75 4.82 10.43
N MET A 32 10.63 5.56 10.36
CA MET A 32 10.67 7.02 10.22
C MET A 32 11.35 7.70 11.40
N TRP A 33 11.05 7.25 12.63
CA TRP A 33 11.71 7.76 13.83
C TRP A 33 13.20 7.40 13.84
N MET A 34 13.55 6.17 13.49
CA MET A 34 14.95 5.71 13.43
C MET A 34 15.75 6.55 12.43
N ASP A 35 15.22 6.75 11.22
CA ASP A 35 15.85 7.54 10.17
C ASP A 35 16.11 8.99 10.60
N ARG A 36 15.15 9.59 11.33
CA ARG A 36 15.28 10.94 11.87
C ARG A 36 16.25 11.04 13.04
N SER A 37 16.49 9.94 13.74
CA SER A 37 17.30 9.89 14.97
C SER A 37 18.75 9.47 14.71
N LEU A 38 19.13 9.23 13.45
CA LEU A 38 20.51 8.89 13.09
C LEU A 38 21.47 10.02 13.46
N VAL A 39 22.59 9.66 14.06
CA VAL A 39 23.72 10.55 14.33
C VAL A 39 24.91 10.17 13.45
N PRO A 40 25.87 11.10 13.25
CA PRO A 40 27.12 10.76 12.58
C PRO A 40 27.82 9.58 13.27
N PRO A 41 28.48 8.68 12.50
CA PRO A 41 29.15 7.52 13.08
C PRO A 41 30.24 7.92 14.08
N SER A 42 30.24 7.31 15.26
CA SER A 42 31.23 7.53 16.32
C SER A 42 32.63 7.02 15.96
N ARG A 43 32.72 6.10 15.01
CA ARG A 43 33.96 5.51 14.51
C ARG A 43 33.95 5.38 12.98
N PRO A 44 35.12 5.36 12.32
CA PRO A 44 35.18 5.05 10.90
C PRO A 44 34.53 3.70 10.60
N ARG A 45 33.59 3.67 9.65
CA ARG A 45 32.93 2.45 9.18
C ARG A 45 33.09 2.32 7.66
N PRO A 46 33.33 1.11 7.13
CA PRO A 46 33.47 0.90 5.68
C PRO A 46 32.12 1.05 4.97
N GLY A 47 32.15 1.52 3.72
CA GLY A 47 30.99 1.67 2.84
C GLY A 47 30.21 2.98 3.02
N ASP A 48 29.10 3.12 2.29
CA ASP A 48 28.28 4.34 2.26
C ASP A 48 27.31 4.38 3.46
N VAL A 49 27.83 4.85 4.59
CA VAL A 49 27.08 4.97 5.84
C VAL A 49 26.29 6.28 5.88
N ALA A 50 24.98 6.14 6.11
CA ALA A 50 24.07 7.27 6.33
C ALA A 50 24.22 7.86 7.74
N GLY A 51 24.38 6.99 8.73
CA GLY A 51 24.51 7.33 10.14
C GLY A 51 24.39 6.08 11.01
N GLU A 52 24.44 6.28 12.31
CA GLU A 52 24.21 5.22 13.30
C GLU A 52 23.19 5.64 14.36
N LEU A 53 22.59 4.66 15.01
CA LEU A 53 21.67 4.83 16.13
C LEU A 53 21.95 3.75 17.17
N TRP A 54 21.92 4.15 18.43
CA TRP A 54 21.87 3.22 19.56
C TRP A 54 20.46 3.18 20.12
N MET A 55 19.93 1.98 20.32
CA MET A 55 18.61 1.77 20.91
C MET A 55 18.66 0.67 21.95
N VAL A 56 17.77 0.74 22.94
CA VAL A 56 17.64 -0.26 24.01
C VAL A 56 16.24 -0.86 23.98
N HIS A 57 16.16 -2.18 24.05
CA HIS A 57 14.89 -2.89 24.21
C HIS A 57 15.10 -4.22 24.91
N SER A 58 14.15 -4.62 25.76
CA SER A 58 14.20 -5.89 26.52
C SER A 58 15.52 -6.10 27.30
N GLY A 59 16.12 -5.03 27.82
CA GLY A 59 17.38 -5.06 28.56
C GLY A 59 18.65 -5.20 27.71
N GLY A 60 18.54 -5.28 26.38
CA GLY A 60 19.65 -5.32 25.44
C GLY A 60 19.85 -4.00 24.69
N PHE A 61 21.08 -3.77 24.21
CA PHE A 61 21.45 -2.60 23.42
C PHE A 61 21.73 -3.01 21.97
N TYR A 62 21.22 -2.24 21.02
CA TYR A 62 21.39 -2.45 19.59
C TYR A 62 22.16 -1.27 19.00
N GLU A 63 23.24 -1.57 18.29
CA GLU A 63 23.96 -0.62 17.44
C GLU A 63 23.45 -0.80 16.00
N VAL A 64 22.65 0.13 15.51
CA VAL A 64 22.09 0.10 14.16
C VAL A 64 22.87 1.05 13.28
N VAL A 65 23.38 0.54 12.15
CA VAL A 65 24.07 1.35 11.14
C VAL A 65 23.23 1.36 9.87
N LYS A 66 22.72 2.53 9.49
CA LYS A 66 22.02 2.69 8.22
C LYS A 66 23.05 2.91 7.11
N ARG A 67 22.96 2.09 6.07
CA ARG A 67 23.74 2.25 4.82
C ARG A 67 22.80 2.80 3.75
N ARG A 68 23.25 3.78 2.96
CA ARG A 68 22.43 4.31 1.84
C ARG A 68 22.39 3.35 0.67
N THR A 69 23.52 2.68 0.44
CA THR A 69 23.68 1.69 -0.60
C THR A 69 24.33 0.43 -0.04
N LEU A 70 23.97 -0.71 -0.63
CA LEU A 70 24.58 -1.99 -0.33
C LEU A 70 25.04 -2.60 -1.65
N VAL A 71 26.33 -2.90 -1.78
CA VAL A 71 26.82 -3.66 -2.93
C VAL A 71 26.48 -5.15 -2.74
N PRO A 72 26.19 -5.91 -3.82
CA PRO A 72 25.80 -7.32 -3.68
C PRO A 72 26.78 -8.18 -2.87
N ALA A 73 28.07 -7.86 -2.94
CA ALA A 73 29.13 -8.55 -2.18
C ALA A 73 29.05 -8.33 -0.66
N GLU A 74 28.38 -7.28 -0.18
CA GLU A 74 28.21 -6.96 1.25
C GLU A 74 26.88 -7.49 1.82
N MET A 75 26.05 -8.17 1.01
CA MET A 75 24.75 -8.63 1.47
C MET A 75 24.90 -9.78 2.49
N PRO A 76 24.32 -9.65 3.70
CA PRO A 76 24.44 -10.69 4.70
C PRO A 76 23.69 -11.96 4.26
N ALA A 77 24.21 -13.13 4.66
CA ALA A 77 23.56 -14.41 4.38
C ALA A 77 22.16 -14.52 5.01
N ALA A 78 21.98 -13.92 6.19
CA ALA A 78 20.68 -13.78 6.86
C ALA A 78 20.22 -12.32 6.78
N LEU A 79 19.23 -12.06 5.93
CA LEU A 79 18.61 -10.75 5.79
C LEU A 79 17.17 -10.80 6.31
N HIS A 80 16.92 -10.08 7.39
CA HIS A 80 15.56 -9.90 7.91
C HIS A 80 14.88 -8.74 7.18
N TRP A 81 13.96 -9.08 6.27
CA TRP A 81 13.22 -8.11 5.47
C TRP A 81 11.77 -8.01 5.96
N PHE A 82 11.41 -6.83 6.49
CA PHE A 82 10.08 -6.45 6.97
C PHE A 82 9.10 -6.19 5.81
N LYS A 83 8.76 -7.26 5.08
CA LYS A 83 7.80 -7.21 3.95
C LYS A 83 6.43 -7.79 4.30
N TRP A 84 6.38 -8.64 5.32
CA TRP A 84 5.22 -9.48 5.59
C TRP A 84 4.07 -8.68 6.19
N GLU A 85 4.38 -7.63 6.93
CA GLU A 85 3.42 -6.72 7.53
C GLU A 85 2.64 -5.99 6.43
N ALA A 86 3.35 -5.46 5.42
CA ALA A 86 2.73 -4.83 4.26
C ALA A 86 1.95 -5.85 3.41
N TYR A 87 2.55 -7.00 3.09
CA TYR A 87 1.91 -8.02 2.25
C TYR A 87 0.67 -8.62 2.92
N SER A 88 0.73 -8.94 4.21
CA SER A 88 -0.42 -9.47 4.95
C SER A 88 -1.54 -8.43 5.05
N THR A 89 -1.22 -7.14 5.21
CA THR A 89 -2.22 -6.06 5.17
C THR A 89 -2.89 -5.99 3.81
N GLY A 90 -2.11 -6.00 2.72
CA GLY A 90 -2.64 -5.96 1.35
C GLY A 90 -3.52 -7.18 1.01
N ILE A 91 -3.03 -8.39 1.32
CA ILE A 91 -3.76 -9.64 1.07
C ILE A 91 -5.07 -9.69 1.86
N SER A 92 -5.02 -9.41 3.16
CA SER A 92 -6.23 -9.40 4.00
C SER A 92 -7.21 -8.29 3.59
N GLY A 93 -6.71 -7.14 3.15
CA GLY A 93 -7.51 -6.04 2.62
C GLY A 93 -8.24 -6.42 1.33
N PHE A 94 -7.56 -7.14 0.42
CA PHE A 94 -8.18 -7.65 -0.80
C PHE A 94 -9.30 -8.67 -0.50
N PHE A 95 -9.10 -9.56 0.46
CA PHE A 95 -10.16 -10.46 0.92
C PHE A 95 -11.34 -9.70 1.53
N LEU A 96 -11.09 -8.66 2.34
CA LEU A 96 -12.16 -7.81 2.87
C LEU A 96 -12.92 -7.07 1.77
N LEU A 97 -12.23 -6.59 0.73
CA LEU A 97 -12.89 -5.97 -0.41
C LEU A 97 -13.83 -6.97 -1.08
N GLY A 98 -13.37 -8.19 -1.36
CA GLY A 98 -14.19 -9.25 -1.93
C GLY A 98 -15.39 -9.62 -1.05
N ILE A 99 -15.18 -9.79 0.25
CA ILE A 99 -16.20 -10.24 1.19
C ILE A 99 -17.22 -9.15 1.54
N VAL A 100 -16.79 -7.89 1.68
CA VAL A 100 -17.67 -6.80 2.09
C VAL A 100 -18.34 -6.13 0.90
N TYR A 101 -17.64 -5.98 -0.23
CA TYR A 101 -18.13 -5.20 -1.37
C TYR A 101 -18.58 -6.03 -2.56
N PHE A 102 -18.09 -7.26 -2.73
CA PHE A 102 -18.50 -8.11 -3.86
C PHE A 102 -19.47 -9.21 -3.41
N ALA A 103 -19.22 -9.86 -2.27
CA ALA A 103 -20.17 -10.80 -1.68
C ALA A 103 -21.42 -10.07 -1.16
N GLY A 104 -22.57 -10.74 -1.18
CA GLY A 104 -23.86 -10.11 -0.84
C GLY A 104 -24.43 -9.21 -1.94
N ALA A 105 -24.13 -9.51 -3.21
CA ALA A 105 -24.67 -8.83 -4.38
C ALA A 105 -24.40 -7.32 -4.41
N GLY A 106 -23.21 -6.88 -4.02
CA GLY A 106 -22.78 -5.49 -4.22
C GLY A 106 -23.57 -4.43 -3.45
N MET A 107 -24.34 -4.80 -2.42
CA MET A 107 -25.19 -3.84 -1.67
C MET A 107 -24.41 -2.66 -1.08
N PHE A 108 -23.14 -2.86 -0.74
CA PHE A 108 -22.27 -1.79 -0.23
C PHE A 108 -21.50 -1.07 -1.35
N LEU A 109 -21.58 -1.55 -2.59
CA LEU A 109 -20.88 -1.04 -3.76
C LEU A 109 -21.77 -0.09 -4.58
N VAL A 110 -23.04 -0.44 -4.79
CA VAL A 110 -23.99 0.34 -5.61
C VAL A 110 -24.87 1.26 -4.77
N ASP A 111 -25.20 2.41 -5.33
CA ASP A 111 -26.24 3.30 -4.83
C ASP A 111 -27.07 3.79 -6.04
N PRO A 112 -28.35 3.38 -6.17
CA PRO A 112 -29.21 3.80 -7.28
C PRO A 112 -29.40 5.32 -7.39
N ALA A 113 -29.22 6.07 -6.30
CA ALA A 113 -29.26 7.53 -6.32
C ALA A 113 -28.01 8.15 -6.97
N VAL A 114 -26.90 7.40 -7.01
CA VAL A 114 -25.66 7.80 -7.69
C VAL A 114 -25.66 7.32 -9.15
N ALA A 115 -25.87 6.01 -9.37
CA ALA A 115 -25.94 5.43 -10.71
C ALA A 115 -26.81 4.16 -10.71
N PRO A 116 -27.67 3.96 -11.73
CA PRO A 116 -28.52 2.77 -11.84
C PRO A 116 -27.74 1.56 -12.37
N LEU A 117 -26.71 1.12 -11.65
CA LEU A 117 -25.90 -0.05 -11.98
C LEU A 117 -26.44 -1.31 -11.32
N SER A 118 -26.43 -2.42 -12.07
CA SER A 118 -26.62 -3.74 -11.47
C SER A 118 -25.37 -4.14 -10.67
N ALA A 119 -25.54 -4.95 -9.63
CA ALA A 119 -24.42 -5.40 -8.82
C ALA A 119 -23.32 -6.14 -9.61
N PRO A 120 -23.63 -7.06 -10.54
CA PRO A 120 -22.59 -7.69 -11.36
C PRO A 120 -21.82 -6.70 -12.23
N ALA A 121 -22.50 -5.70 -12.79
CA ALA A 121 -21.85 -4.65 -13.57
C ALA A 121 -20.91 -3.81 -12.70
N ALA A 122 -21.35 -3.41 -11.51
CA ALA A 122 -20.53 -2.65 -10.58
C ALA A 122 -19.28 -3.43 -10.12
N ILE A 123 -19.43 -4.72 -9.81
CA ILE A 123 -18.31 -5.61 -9.45
C ILE A 123 -17.33 -5.73 -10.63
N ALA A 124 -17.83 -5.96 -11.84
CA ALA A 124 -16.99 -6.06 -13.04
C ALA A 124 -16.20 -4.78 -13.31
N ILE A 125 -16.84 -3.61 -13.15
CA ILE A 125 -16.17 -2.30 -13.26
C ILE A 125 -15.08 -2.17 -12.19
N GLY A 126 -15.37 -2.51 -10.93
CA GLY A 126 -14.40 -2.44 -9.84
C GLY A 126 -13.17 -3.32 -10.09
N VAL A 127 -13.37 -4.58 -10.48
CA VAL A 127 -12.26 -5.50 -10.81
C VAL A 127 -11.48 -5.01 -12.04
N ALA A 128 -12.18 -4.57 -13.08
CA ALA A 128 -11.54 -4.03 -14.28
C ALA A 128 -10.68 -2.80 -13.95
N LEU A 129 -11.15 -1.91 -13.07
CA LEU A 129 -10.40 -0.74 -12.63
C LEU A 129 -9.14 -1.11 -11.85
N LEU A 130 -9.20 -2.09 -10.95
CA LEU A 130 -8.02 -2.57 -10.22
C LEU A 130 -6.94 -3.11 -11.18
N ILE A 131 -7.34 -3.92 -12.16
CA ILE A 131 -6.42 -4.48 -13.16
C ILE A 131 -5.89 -3.38 -14.10
N ALA A 132 -6.78 -2.52 -14.60
CA ALA A 132 -6.43 -1.43 -15.50
C ALA A 132 -5.52 -0.41 -14.83
N GLY A 133 -5.71 -0.14 -13.53
CA GLY A 133 -4.86 0.76 -12.75
C GLY A 133 -3.39 0.33 -12.79
N VAL A 134 -3.12 -0.96 -12.54
CA VAL A 134 -1.76 -1.51 -12.62
C VAL A 134 -1.20 -1.40 -14.05
N ALA A 135 -1.98 -1.77 -15.06
CA ALA A 135 -1.54 -1.70 -16.45
C ALA A 135 -1.23 -0.27 -16.91
N VAL A 136 -2.08 0.70 -16.53
CA VAL A 136 -1.88 2.13 -16.82
C VAL A 136 -0.66 2.67 -16.08
N TYR A 137 -0.49 2.30 -14.80
CA TYR A 137 0.69 2.67 -14.02
C TYR A 137 1.98 2.16 -14.69
N GLU A 138 2.06 0.86 -15.02
CA GLU A 138 3.23 0.28 -15.69
C GLU A 138 3.50 0.93 -17.05
N ALA A 139 2.46 1.14 -17.86
CA ALA A 139 2.60 1.81 -19.15
C ALA A 139 3.12 3.25 -18.99
N LEU A 140 2.61 3.99 -18.01
CA LEU A 140 2.99 5.37 -17.74
C LEU A 140 4.46 5.48 -17.31
N TRP A 141 4.91 4.63 -16.38
CA TRP A 141 6.29 4.65 -15.87
C TRP A 141 7.32 4.06 -16.84
N ARG A 142 6.90 3.22 -17.79
CA ARG A 142 7.75 2.74 -18.90
C ARG A 142 7.75 3.70 -20.10
N SER A 143 6.89 4.70 -20.11
CA SER A 143 6.79 5.67 -21.20
C SER A 143 7.91 6.71 -21.15
N PRO A 144 8.13 7.46 -22.26
CA PRO A 144 9.01 8.62 -22.28
C PRO A 144 8.72 9.69 -21.21
N LEU A 145 7.51 9.75 -20.65
CA LEU A 145 7.11 10.74 -19.65
C LEU A 145 7.83 10.55 -18.31
N GLN A 146 8.41 9.37 -18.07
CA GLN A 146 9.24 9.09 -16.90
C GLN A 146 10.60 9.78 -16.97
N ARG A 147 11.07 10.13 -18.18
CA ARG A 147 12.27 10.93 -18.36
C ARG A 147 11.91 12.39 -18.06
N GLY A 148 12.22 12.83 -16.84
CA GLY A 148 12.04 14.24 -16.46
C GLY A 148 12.73 15.17 -17.45
N ALA A 149 12.13 16.35 -17.68
CA ALA A 149 12.81 17.39 -18.45
C ALA A 149 14.05 17.86 -17.67
N ALA A 150 15.15 18.14 -18.36
CA ALA A 150 16.36 18.65 -17.74
C ALA A 150 16.03 19.89 -16.87
N GLY A 151 16.28 19.79 -15.56
CA GLY A 151 15.99 20.85 -14.58
C GLY A 151 14.65 20.76 -13.85
N THR A 152 13.83 19.73 -14.09
CA THR A 152 12.58 19.49 -13.32
C THR A 152 12.80 18.46 -12.20
N SER A 153 12.24 18.71 -11.02
CA SER A 153 12.33 17.80 -9.86
C SER A 153 11.40 16.59 -9.94
N ALA A 154 10.38 16.63 -10.81
CA ALA A 154 9.39 15.56 -10.95
C ALA A 154 9.18 15.18 -12.43
N PRO A 155 9.19 13.89 -12.79
CA PRO A 155 8.83 13.43 -14.12
C PRO A 155 7.41 13.83 -14.51
N ALA A 156 7.18 14.15 -15.79
CA ALA A 156 5.85 14.43 -16.33
C ALA A 156 4.86 13.28 -16.06
N ALA A 157 5.36 12.03 -16.00
CA ALA A 157 4.60 10.86 -15.59
C ALA A 157 3.91 11.04 -14.23
N SER A 158 4.55 11.71 -13.26
CA SER A 158 4.00 11.93 -11.92
C SER A 158 2.79 12.88 -11.95
N ILE A 159 2.85 13.92 -12.79
CA ILE A 159 1.74 14.87 -12.97
C ILE A 159 0.56 14.15 -13.62
N VAL A 160 0.82 13.40 -14.69
CA VAL A 160 -0.20 12.60 -15.38
C VAL A 160 -0.82 11.57 -14.44
N CYS A 161 0.00 10.85 -13.65
CA CYS A 161 -0.47 9.90 -12.66
C CYS A 161 -1.39 10.56 -11.62
N SER A 162 -0.99 11.72 -11.10
CA SER A 162 -1.79 12.49 -10.14
C SER A 162 -3.15 12.91 -10.72
N LEU A 163 -3.17 13.38 -11.97
CA LEU A 163 -4.40 13.74 -12.67
C LEU A 163 -5.30 12.51 -12.91
N LEU A 164 -4.71 11.37 -13.26
CA LEU A 164 -5.44 10.11 -13.42
C LEU A 164 -6.05 9.65 -12.10
N ILE A 165 -5.32 9.74 -10.98
CA ILE A 165 -5.84 9.42 -9.65
C ILE A 165 -7.06 10.30 -9.32
N VAL A 166 -6.96 11.61 -9.52
CA VAL A 166 -8.08 12.54 -9.29
C VAL A 166 -9.26 12.20 -10.19
N ALA A 167 -9.02 11.95 -11.48
CA ALA A 167 -10.05 11.57 -12.43
C ALA A 167 -10.73 10.25 -12.04
N THR A 168 -9.97 9.26 -11.60
CA THR A 168 -10.48 7.98 -11.11
C THR A 168 -11.33 8.16 -9.86
N ILE A 169 -10.90 8.96 -8.88
CA ILE A 169 -11.69 9.25 -7.67
C ILE A 169 -13.02 9.92 -8.06
N VAL A 170 -12.99 10.93 -8.93
CA VAL A 170 -14.20 11.62 -9.41
C VAL A 170 -15.10 10.68 -10.22
N GLY A 171 -14.52 9.77 -11.01
CA GLY A 171 -15.27 8.76 -11.75
C GLY A 171 -15.95 7.75 -10.82
N LEU A 172 -15.22 7.26 -9.82
CA LEU A 172 -15.72 6.31 -8.82
C LEU A 172 -16.88 6.90 -8.01
N THR A 173 -16.83 8.17 -7.62
CA THR A 173 -17.93 8.83 -6.87
C THR A 173 -19.18 9.06 -7.72
N ARG A 174 -19.09 8.93 -9.04
CA ARG A 174 -20.24 8.97 -9.96
C ARG A 174 -20.78 7.57 -10.31
N LEU A 175 -20.09 6.51 -9.92
CA LEU A 175 -20.45 5.13 -10.26
C LEU A 175 -20.85 4.30 -9.03
N PHE A 176 -20.19 4.54 -7.89
CA PHE A 176 -20.36 3.74 -6.68
C PHE A 176 -20.87 4.58 -5.51
N ALA A 177 -21.41 3.89 -4.50
CA ALA A 177 -21.71 4.51 -3.21
C ALA A 177 -20.45 5.21 -2.66
N ALA A 178 -20.61 6.37 -2.02
CA ALA A 178 -19.48 7.23 -1.62
C ALA A 178 -18.40 6.47 -0.84
N ARG A 179 -18.79 5.63 0.12
CA ARG A 179 -17.86 4.79 0.89
C ARG A 179 -17.09 3.80 0.02
N ALA A 180 -17.77 3.14 -0.92
CA ALA A 180 -17.13 2.21 -1.85
C ALA A 180 -16.18 2.91 -2.81
N ALA A 181 -16.53 4.12 -3.28
CA ALA A 181 -15.69 4.90 -4.17
C ALA A 181 -14.32 5.19 -3.53
N PHE A 182 -14.28 5.65 -2.28
CA PHE A 182 -13.01 5.93 -1.59
C PHE A 182 -12.22 4.66 -1.25
N LEU A 183 -12.90 3.55 -0.91
CA LEU A 183 -12.21 2.29 -0.66
C LEU A 183 -11.62 1.69 -1.95
N MET A 184 -12.33 1.79 -3.07
CA MET A 184 -11.81 1.36 -4.36
C MET A 184 -10.63 2.22 -4.80
N ALA A 185 -10.72 3.54 -4.63
CA ALA A 185 -9.60 4.44 -4.88
C ALA A 185 -8.39 4.07 -4.01
N GLY A 186 -8.59 3.85 -2.71
CA GLY A 186 -7.52 3.41 -1.81
C GLY A 186 -6.91 2.07 -2.18
N ALA A 187 -7.69 1.13 -2.72
CA ALA A 187 -7.20 -0.17 -3.20
C ALA A 187 -6.40 -0.08 -4.51
N MET A 188 -6.54 1.02 -5.27
CA MET A 188 -5.81 1.27 -6.51
C MET A 188 -4.48 2.01 -6.31
N LEU A 189 -4.30 2.68 -5.16
CA LEU A 189 -3.09 3.42 -4.80
C LEU A 189 -2.03 2.49 -4.20
#